data_AF-Q5K347-F1
#
_entry.id   AF-Q5K347-F1
#
_cell.length_a   1.000
_cell.length_b   1.000
_cell.length_c   1.000
_cell.angle_alpha   90.00
_cell.angle_beta   90.00
_cell.angle_gamma   90.00
#
_symmetry.space_group_name_H-M   'P 1'
#
loop_
_entity.id
_entity.type
_entity.pdbx_description
1 polymer ?
#
loop_
_entity_poly.entity_id
_entity_poly.type
_entity_poly.pdbx_seq_one_letter_code
_entity_poly.pdbx_strand_id
1 'polypeptide(L)'
;NGYIKGPQVPVRYRQDWATTTPEQVDYVAVSPVQIVSVATSMIPFLEHDDANRALMGSNMQRQAVPLLKPERPLVGTGLEAQGARDSGMVIVSRTDGDVTYVDATEIRVRPKDGNSEIRYRLSKYQRSNQDTCLNQKPLVRIGERVVAGQVLADG
;
A
#
# COMPACT_ATOMS: atom_id res chain seq x y z
N ASN A 1 27.19 -13.57 -2.37
CA ASN A 1 27.28 -15.03 -2.59
C ASN A 1 26.13 -15.83 -1.99
N GLY A 2 25.06 -15.24 -1.42
CA GLY A 2 23.87 -16.01 -0.99
C GLY A 2 24.05 -16.97 0.20
N TYR A 3 25.26 -17.13 0.74
CA TYR A 3 25.53 -17.98 1.91
C TYR A 3 25.25 -17.25 3.22
N ILE A 4 24.77 -18.00 4.22
CA ILE A 4 24.60 -17.52 5.60
C ILE A 4 25.98 -17.35 6.24
N LYS A 5 26.20 -16.21 6.90
CA LYS A 5 27.49 -15.88 7.54
C LYS A 5 27.46 -16.30 9.01
N GLY A 6 28.60 -16.78 9.50
CA GLY A 6 28.81 -17.11 10.90
C GLY A 6 28.68 -18.61 11.21
N PRO A 7 29.30 -19.09 12.30
CA PRO A 7 29.31 -20.51 12.65
C PRO A 7 27.98 -21.00 13.24
N GLN A 8 27.13 -20.10 13.72
CA GLN A 8 25.88 -20.40 14.41
C GLN A 8 24.80 -19.38 14.05
N VAL A 9 23.58 -19.86 13.87
CA VAL A 9 22.43 -19.08 13.40
C VAL A 9 21.22 -19.39 14.29
N PRO A 10 20.51 -18.37 14.80
CA PRO A 10 19.25 -18.58 15.50
C PRO A 10 18.16 -19.02 14.52
N VAL A 11 17.47 -20.11 14.84
CA VAL A 11 16.40 -20.69 14.03
C VAL A 11 15.18 -20.98 14.88
N ARG A 12 14.02 -21.06 14.23
CA ARG A 12 12.78 -21.53 14.83
C ARG A 12 12.51 -22.96 14.37
N TYR A 13 12.58 -23.92 15.28
CA TYR A 13 12.32 -25.33 15.02
C TYR A 13 11.19 -25.84 15.91
N ARG A 14 10.12 -26.37 15.30
CA ARG A 14 8.94 -26.89 16.03
C ARG A 14 8.37 -25.93 17.10
N GLN A 15 8.26 -24.64 16.76
CA GLN A 15 7.81 -23.54 17.64
C GLN A 15 8.79 -23.10 18.73
N ASP A 16 9.94 -23.75 18.86
CA ASP A 16 10.98 -23.35 19.81
C ASP A 16 12.14 -22.64 19.12
N TRP A 17 12.84 -21.82 19.90
CA TRP A 17 14.05 -21.14 19.49
C TRP A 17 15.26 -22.04 19.75
N ALA A 18 16.03 -22.30 18.70
CA ALA A 18 17.25 -23.09 18.76
C ALA A 18 18.39 -22.38 18.01
N THR A 19 19.62 -22.83 18.21
CA THR A 19 20.78 -22.38 17.44
C THR A 19 21.34 -23.56 16.66
N THR A 20 21.61 -23.37 15.37
CA THR A 20 22.17 -24.42 14.50
C THR A 20 23.25 -23.87 13.56
N THR A 21 23.93 -24.75 12.83
CA THR A 21 24.89 -24.40 11.79
C THR A 21 24.18 -24.03 10.48
N PRO A 22 24.78 -23.19 9.62
CA PRO A 22 24.21 -22.79 8.33
C PRO A 22 23.75 -23.95 7.44
N GLU A 23 24.39 -25.12 7.51
CA GLU A 23 24.10 -26.28 6.66
C GLU A 23 22.78 -26.97 7.02
N GLN A 24 22.25 -26.72 8.22
CA GLN A 24 20.99 -27.30 8.70
C GLN A 24 19.79 -26.37 8.48
N VAL A 25 19.99 -25.22 7.84
CA VAL A 25 18.92 -24.24 7.60
C VAL A 25 18.23 -24.54 6.27
N ASP A 26 17.00 -25.03 6.33
CA ASP A 26 16.20 -25.34 5.12
C ASP A 26 15.55 -24.09 4.50
N TYR A 27 15.08 -23.16 5.34
CA TYR A 27 14.29 -22.01 4.93
C TYR A 27 14.70 -20.73 5.63
N VAL A 28 14.56 -19.61 4.93
CA VAL A 28 14.83 -18.25 5.44
C VAL A 28 13.58 -17.38 5.25
N ALA A 29 13.32 -16.50 6.21
CA ALA A 29 12.26 -15.50 6.12
C ALA A 29 12.45 -14.61 4.89
N VAL A 30 11.38 -14.38 4.12
CA VAL A 30 11.43 -13.53 2.91
C VAL A 30 11.44 -12.05 3.31
N SER A 31 10.72 -11.69 4.37
CA SER A 31 10.61 -10.32 4.85
C SER A 31 10.52 -10.26 6.38
N PRO A 32 11.15 -9.29 7.05
CA PRO A 32 11.01 -9.07 8.49
C PRO A 32 9.56 -8.80 8.92
N VAL A 33 8.76 -8.16 8.06
CA VAL A 33 7.36 -7.82 8.36
C VAL A 33 6.37 -8.94 8.00
N GLN A 34 6.84 -10.12 7.56
CA GLN A 34 5.96 -11.23 7.15
C GLN A 34 5.05 -11.75 8.28
N ILE A 35 5.42 -11.49 9.54
CA ILE A 35 4.71 -11.97 10.72
C ILE A 35 3.61 -11.02 11.20
N VAL A 36 3.54 -9.80 10.67
CA VAL A 36 2.60 -8.77 11.09
C VAL A 36 1.55 -8.47 10.03
N SER A 37 0.38 -7.99 10.45
CA SER A 37 -0.69 -7.57 9.53
C SER A 37 -0.34 -6.27 8.79
N VAL A 38 -1.06 -5.97 7.70
CA VAL A 38 -0.91 -4.73 6.92
C VAL A 38 -1.10 -3.46 7.78
N ALA A 39 -2.05 -3.46 8.72
CA ALA A 39 -2.25 -2.31 9.59
C ALA A 39 -1.11 -2.14 10.61
N THR A 40 -0.64 -3.27 11.17
CA THR A 40 0.47 -3.27 12.13
C THR A 40 1.79 -2.87 11.45
N SER A 41 2.00 -3.26 10.20
CA SER A 41 3.20 -2.88 9.44
C SER A 41 3.23 -1.43 8.97
N MET A 42 2.15 -0.67 9.17
CA MET A 42 2.11 0.80 8.98
C MET A 42 2.52 1.58 10.24
N ILE A 43 2.81 0.91 11.37
CA ILE A 43 3.33 1.55 12.58
C ILE A 43 4.85 1.70 12.43
N PRO A 44 5.39 2.94 12.35
CA PRO A 44 6.83 3.15 12.33
C PRO A 44 7.43 2.78 13.70
N PHE A 45 8.65 2.24 13.71
CA PHE A 45 9.38 1.88 14.93
C PHE A 45 8.64 0.84 15.80
N LEU A 46 7.88 -0.06 15.17
CA LEU A 46 7.09 -1.09 15.85
C LEU A 46 7.92 -1.96 16.81
N GLU A 47 9.18 -2.21 16.48
CA GLU A 47 10.13 -2.97 17.31
C GLU A 47 10.45 -2.31 18.66
N HIS A 48 10.09 -1.03 18.82
CA HIS A 48 10.27 -0.26 20.05
C HIS A 48 8.99 -0.14 20.88
N ASP A 49 7.86 -0.65 20.38
CA ASP A 49 6.57 -0.64 21.07
C ASP A 49 6.26 -2.03 21.66
N ASP A 50 5.56 -2.07 22.80
CA ASP A 50 5.04 -3.33 23.31
C ASP A 50 3.83 -3.84 22.52
N ALA A 51 3.59 -5.15 22.60
CA ALA A 51 2.55 -5.82 21.80
C ALA A 51 1.13 -5.28 22.04
N ASN A 52 0.80 -4.87 23.27
CA ASN A 52 -0.54 -4.36 23.58
C ASN A 52 -0.75 -2.98 22.97
N ARG A 53 0.27 -2.12 23.00
CA ARG A 53 0.23 -0.81 22.35
C ARG A 53 0.17 -0.93 20.82
N ALA A 54 0.96 -1.82 20.24
CA ALA A 54 0.90 -2.11 18.80
C ALA A 54 -0.50 -2.62 18.37
N LEU A 55 -1.11 -3.48 19.18
CA LEU A 55 -2.47 -3.98 18.96
C LEU A 55 -3.49 -2.83 19.00
N MET A 56 -3.42 -1.96 20.02
CA MET A 56 -4.30 -0.79 20.11
C MET A 56 -4.09 0.16 18.93
N GLY A 57 -2.83 0.47 18.60
CA GLY A 57 -2.48 1.36 17.49
C GLY A 57 -3.04 0.89 16.16
N SER A 58 -2.85 -0.39 15.82
CA SER A 58 -3.38 -0.96 14.58
C SER A 58 -4.92 -0.99 14.52
N ASN A 59 -5.60 -1.16 15.67
CA ASN A 59 -7.06 -1.08 15.75
C ASN A 59 -7.58 0.35 15.62
N MET A 60 -6.91 1.31 16.26
CA MET A 60 -7.26 2.73 16.19
C MET A 60 -7.07 3.29 14.78
N GLN A 61 -6.05 2.84 14.03
CA GLN A 61 -5.86 3.23 12.63
C GLN A 61 -7.09 2.92 11.76
N ARG A 62 -7.78 1.80 12.00
CA ARG A 62 -9.00 1.42 11.25
C ARG A 62 -10.24 2.25 11.61
N GLN A 63 -10.16 3.02 12.68
CA GLN A 63 -11.24 3.89 13.15
C GLN A 63 -11.03 5.35 12.69
N ALA A 64 -9.89 5.65 12.06
CA ALA A 64 -9.62 6.98 11.52
C ALA A 64 -10.67 7.35 10.46
N VAL A 65 -11.16 8.59 10.55
CA VAL A 65 -12.11 9.14 9.58
C VAL A 65 -11.38 9.96 8.50
N PRO A 66 -11.80 9.87 7.23
CA PRO A 66 -11.18 10.62 6.15
C PRO A 66 -11.39 12.13 6.35
N LEU A 67 -10.30 12.90 6.22
CA LEU A 67 -10.31 14.35 6.37
C LEU A 67 -10.66 15.04 5.04
N LEU A 68 -11.09 16.31 5.11
CA LEU A 68 -11.37 17.12 3.92
C LEU A 68 -10.14 17.28 3.00
N LYS A 69 -8.96 17.38 3.62
CA LYS A 69 -7.66 17.47 2.97
C LYS A 69 -6.71 16.47 3.64
N PRO A 70 -6.53 15.27 3.07
CA PRO A 70 -5.57 14.29 3.56
C PRO A 70 -4.13 14.81 3.42
N GLU A 71 -3.28 14.44 4.37
CA GLU A 71 -1.84 14.72 4.33
C GLU A 71 -1.09 13.41 4.58
N ARG A 72 -0.01 13.19 3.83
CA ARG A 72 0.82 12.00 4.00
C ARG A 72 1.61 12.10 5.31
N PRO A 73 1.85 10.98 6.01
CA PRO A 73 2.75 11.00 7.16
C PRO A 73 4.17 11.40 6.72
N LEU A 74 4.85 12.20 7.54
CA LEU A 74 6.26 12.55 7.31
C LEU A 74 7.19 11.37 7.57
N VAL A 75 6.81 10.51 8.53
CA VAL A 75 7.51 9.27 8.88
C VAL A 75 6.56 8.11 8.60
N GLY A 76 6.91 7.28 7.62
CA GLY A 76 6.13 6.12 7.20
C GLY A 76 6.99 4.86 7.10
N THR A 77 6.35 3.73 6.82
CA THR A 77 7.02 2.43 6.67
C THR A 77 7.23 2.03 5.20
N GLY A 78 6.60 2.74 4.27
CA GLY A 78 6.66 2.48 2.83
C GLY A 78 5.55 1.58 2.31
N LEU A 79 4.73 1.01 3.20
CA LEU A 79 3.59 0.15 2.83
C LEU A 79 2.30 0.93 2.56
N GLU A 80 2.26 2.23 2.85
CA GLU A 80 1.08 3.09 2.70
C GLU A 80 0.62 3.15 1.25
N ALA A 81 1.55 3.32 0.31
CA ALA A 81 1.25 3.40 -1.11
C ALA A 81 0.69 2.07 -1.66
N GLN A 82 1.21 0.94 -1.17
CA GLN A 82 0.69 -0.37 -1.54
C GLN A 82 -0.69 -0.60 -0.90
N GLY A 83 -0.84 -0.31 0.39
CA GLY A 83 -2.12 -0.42 1.08
C GLY A 83 -3.23 0.42 0.45
N ALA A 84 -2.92 1.66 0.02
CA ALA A 84 -3.87 2.51 -0.69
C ALA A 84 -4.29 1.91 -2.04
N ARG A 85 -3.33 1.40 -2.84
CA ARG A 85 -3.63 0.74 -4.12
C ARG A 85 -4.48 -0.52 -3.93
N ASP A 86 -4.10 -1.36 -2.97
CA ASP A 86 -4.75 -2.66 -2.74
C ASP A 86 -6.13 -2.50 -2.07
N SER A 87 -6.42 -1.35 -1.45
CA SER A 87 -7.73 -1.04 -0.87
C SER A 87 -8.86 -0.89 -1.90
N GLY A 88 -8.53 -0.57 -3.16
CA GLY A 88 -9.50 -0.28 -4.22
C GLY A 88 -10.16 1.10 -4.13
N MET A 89 -9.77 1.96 -3.18
CA MET A 89 -10.31 3.32 -3.07
C MET A 89 -9.71 4.29 -4.09
N VAL A 90 -8.46 4.06 -4.50
CA VAL A 90 -7.77 4.88 -5.51
C VAL A 90 -8.07 4.38 -6.92
N ILE A 91 -8.09 5.28 -7.91
CA ILE A 91 -8.24 4.89 -9.31
C ILE A 91 -6.85 4.60 -9.87
N VAL A 92 -6.64 3.39 -10.39
CA VAL A 92 -5.38 2.97 -11.04
C VAL A 92 -5.55 2.84 -12.55
N SER A 93 -4.51 3.19 -13.30
CA SER A 93 -4.48 2.99 -14.75
C SER A 93 -4.40 1.50 -15.09
N ARG A 94 -5.23 1.06 -16.04
CA ARG A 94 -5.23 -0.32 -16.54
C ARG A 94 -4.20 -0.56 -17.64
N THR A 95 -3.73 0.51 -18.28
CA THR A 95 -2.84 0.45 -19.46
C THR A 95 -1.83 1.58 -19.44
N ASP A 96 -0.73 1.38 -20.15
CA ASP A 96 0.21 2.44 -20.48
C ASP A 96 -0.41 3.39 -21.50
N GLY A 97 -0.22 4.69 -21.33
CA GLY A 97 -0.82 5.66 -22.24
C GLY A 97 -0.56 7.10 -21.84
N ASP A 98 -1.18 8.01 -22.56
CA ASP A 98 -1.09 9.44 -22.33
C ASP A 98 -2.47 9.98 -21.91
N VAL A 99 -2.52 10.82 -20.89
CA VAL A 99 -3.75 11.39 -20.36
C VAL A 99 -4.28 12.46 -21.33
N THR A 100 -5.46 12.23 -21.92
CA THR A 100 -6.03 13.15 -22.92
C THR A 100 -7.02 14.14 -22.32
N TYR A 101 -7.64 13.79 -21.20
CA TYR A 101 -8.64 14.63 -20.54
C TYR A 101 -8.65 14.36 -19.03
N VAL A 102 -8.78 15.43 -18.25
CA VAL A 102 -8.91 15.40 -16.79
C VAL A 102 -9.98 16.39 -16.38
N ASP A 103 -10.95 15.93 -15.62
CA ASP A 103 -11.95 16.72 -14.92
C ASP A 103 -12.12 16.20 -13.48
N ALA A 104 -12.83 16.95 -12.65
CA ALA A 104 -13.22 16.53 -11.31
C ALA A 104 -14.05 15.25 -11.28
N THR A 105 -14.73 14.89 -12.38
CA THR A 105 -15.64 13.72 -12.46
C THR A 105 -15.12 12.56 -13.30
N GLU A 106 -14.21 12.81 -14.25
CA GLU A 106 -13.63 11.75 -15.08
C GLU A 106 -12.19 12.04 -15.53
N ILE A 107 -11.43 10.97 -15.76
CA ILE A 107 -10.10 10.99 -16.38
C ILE A 107 -10.15 10.11 -17.63
N ARG A 108 -9.53 10.55 -18.72
CA ARG A 108 -9.40 9.76 -19.95
C ARG A 108 -7.94 9.53 -20.29
N VAL A 109 -7.60 8.26 -20.56
CA VAL A 109 -6.26 7.84 -20.95
C VAL A 109 -6.34 7.21 -22.33
N ARG A 110 -5.48 7.66 -23.24
CA ARG A 110 -5.31 7.05 -24.55
C ARG A 110 -4.16 6.05 -24.51
N PRO A 111 -4.41 4.74 -24.71
CA PRO A 111 -3.35 3.74 -24.77
C PRO A 111 -2.41 4.00 -25.95
N LYS A 112 -1.15 3.54 -25.86
CA LYS A 112 -0.22 3.63 -26.99
C LYS A 112 -0.63 2.78 -28.20
N ASP A 113 -1.16 1.59 -27.93
CA ASP A 113 -1.50 0.58 -28.95
C ASP A 113 -2.96 0.63 -29.40
N GLY A 114 -3.76 1.56 -28.85
CA GLY A 114 -5.20 1.63 -29.04
C GLY A 114 -5.67 3.02 -29.43
N ASN A 115 -6.64 3.07 -30.34
CA ASN A 115 -7.22 4.35 -30.77
C ASN A 115 -8.37 4.84 -29.87
N SER A 116 -8.89 3.97 -29.00
CA SER A 116 -10.00 4.27 -28.09
C SER A 116 -9.51 4.76 -26.73
N GLU A 117 -10.11 5.86 -26.25
CA GLU A 117 -9.83 6.39 -24.92
C GLU A 117 -10.51 5.54 -23.85
N ILE A 118 -9.75 5.18 -22.82
CA ILE A 118 -10.27 4.52 -21.61
C ILE A 118 -10.74 5.61 -20.65
N ARG A 119 -12.01 5.54 -20.25
CA ARG A 119 -12.65 6.48 -19.33
C ARG A 119 -12.67 5.91 -17.92
N TYR A 120 -12.19 6.71 -16.98
CA TYR A 120 -12.21 6.42 -15.54
C TYR A 120 -13.13 7.45 -14.86
N ARG A 121 -14.25 7.01 -14.29
CA ARG A 121 -15.17 7.88 -13.55
C ARG A 121 -14.75 7.96 -12.08
N LEU A 122 -14.74 9.18 -11.54
CA LEU A 122 -14.47 9.43 -10.13
C LEU A 122 -15.77 9.44 -9.31
N SER A 123 -15.72 8.85 -8.13
CA SER A 123 -16.78 8.95 -7.12
C SER A 123 -16.70 10.30 -6.40
N LYS A 124 -17.81 11.06 -6.40
CA LYS A 124 -17.89 12.40 -5.79
C LYS A 124 -18.92 12.44 -4.68
N TYR A 125 -18.49 12.86 -3.49
CA TYR A 125 -19.34 13.09 -2.32
C TYR A 125 -20.33 11.96 -2.02
N GLN A 126 -19.87 10.71 -2.14
CA GLN A 126 -20.71 9.54 -1.83
C GLN A 126 -20.68 9.24 -0.33
N ARG A 127 -21.82 8.84 0.22
CA ARG A 127 -21.93 8.43 1.63
C ARG A 127 -21.40 6.99 1.79
N SER A 128 -20.53 6.77 2.78
CA SER A 128 -20.08 5.44 3.18
C SER A 128 -21.06 4.77 4.15
N ASN A 129 -20.82 3.50 4.47
CA ASN A 129 -21.62 2.76 5.45
C ASN A 129 -21.50 3.31 6.88
N GLN A 130 -20.42 4.03 7.19
CA GLN A 130 -20.16 4.65 8.48
C GLN A 130 -20.41 6.17 8.45
N ASP A 131 -21.23 6.63 7.50
CA ASP A 131 -21.62 8.05 7.38
C ASP A 131 -20.45 9.01 7.13
N THR A 132 -19.35 8.49 6.59
CA THR A 132 -18.23 9.30 6.10
C THR A 132 -18.39 9.64 4.62
N CYS A 133 -17.57 10.58 4.14
CA CYS A 133 -17.59 11.04 2.75
C CYS A 133 -16.50 10.33 1.93
N LEU A 134 -16.91 9.65 0.86
CA LEU A 134 -16.04 9.09 -0.17
C LEU A 134 -15.95 10.08 -1.33
N ASN A 135 -14.76 10.63 -1.58
CA ASN A 135 -14.60 11.66 -2.60
C ASN A 135 -13.22 11.60 -3.27
N GLN A 136 -13.20 11.05 -4.48
CA GLN A 136 -11.98 10.93 -5.24
C GLN A 136 -11.58 12.26 -5.91
N LYS A 137 -10.27 12.48 -6.04
CA LYS A 137 -9.68 13.66 -6.68
C LYS A 137 -8.61 13.26 -7.69
N PRO A 138 -8.64 13.78 -8.92
CA PRO A 138 -7.61 13.48 -9.92
C PRO A 138 -6.23 13.98 -9.45
N LEU A 139 -5.19 13.16 -9.66
CA LEU A 139 -3.80 13.51 -9.36
C LEU A 139 -3.00 13.86 -10.62
N VAL A 140 -3.35 13.23 -11.74
CA VAL A 140 -2.66 13.39 -13.03
C VAL A 140 -3.09 14.66 -13.76
N ARG A 141 -2.25 15.11 -14.70
CA ARG A 141 -2.53 16.26 -15.57
C ARG A 141 -2.71 15.84 -17.04
N ILE A 142 -3.41 16.67 -17.82
CA ILE A 142 -3.54 16.47 -19.27
C ILE A 142 -2.14 16.48 -19.90
N GLY A 143 -1.86 15.51 -20.77
CA GLY A 143 -0.58 15.30 -21.44
C GLY A 143 0.44 14.49 -20.65
N GLU A 144 0.13 14.08 -19.41
CA GLU A 144 1.00 13.23 -18.60
C GLU A 144 0.99 11.79 -19.12
N ARG A 145 2.17 11.16 -19.16
CA ARG A 145 2.30 9.73 -19.49
C ARG A 145 2.11 8.89 -18.24
N VAL A 146 1.24 7.89 -18.33
CA VAL A 146 0.92 6.98 -17.24
C VAL A 146 1.26 5.54 -17.62
N VAL A 147 1.61 4.74 -16.60
CA VAL A 147 1.85 3.30 -16.75
C VAL A 147 0.74 2.48 -16.08
N ALA A 148 0.56 1.24 -16.52
CA ALA A 148 -0.34 0.29 -15.90
C ALA A 148 0.02 0.13 -14.40
N GLY A 149 -0.99 0.25 -13.53
CA GLY A 149 -0.82 0.24 -12.07
C GLY A 149 -0.51 1.59 -11.43
N GLN A 150 -0.25 2.65 -12.22
CA GLN A 150 -0.08 4.00 -11.68
C GLN A 150 -1.42 4.56 -11.16
N VAL A 151 -1.38 5.25 -10.03
CA VAL A 151 -2.55 5.92 -9.45
C VAL A 151 -2.88 7.19 -10.25
N LEU A 152 -4.12 7.26 -10.75
CA LEU A 152 -4.68 8.37 -11.52
C LEU A 152 -5.44 9.36 -10.63
N ALA A 153 -6.12 8.87 -9.59
CA ALA A 153 -6.89 9.66 -8.64
C ALA A 153 -6.77 9.12 -7.22
N ASP A 154 -6.71 10.03 -6.25
CA ASP A 154 -6.74 9.74 -4.82
C ASP A 154 -8.19 9.57 -4.31
N GLY A 155 -8.34 9.02 -3.11
CA GLY A 155 -9.60 8.75 -2.41
C GLY A 155 -10.26 9.93 -1.69
#